data_AF-A0A2G5SFM8-F1
#
_entry.id   AF-A0A2G5SFM8-F1
#
_cell.length_a   1.000
_cell.length_b   1.000
_cell.length_c   1.000
_cell.angle_alpha   90.00
_cell.angle_beta   90.00
_cell.angle_gamma   90.00
#
_symmetry.space_group_name_H-M   'P 1'
#
loop_
_entity.id
_entity.type
_entity.pdbx_description
1 polymer ?
#
loop_
_entity_poly.entity_id
_entity_poly.type
_entity_poly.pdbx_seq_one_letter_code
_entity_poly.pdbx_strand_id
1 'polypeptide(L)'
;MSKSVCIWLNGEPTAIGKRAENLWNSAKYRVATDGAINAILKRKESVEWPHVICGDFDSMETGIDPKNAKYVVELFSRPSSIIFRLLHLPDQNHTDLTKTIQWCLEQLSENQARKF
;
A
#
# COMPACT_ATOMS: atom_id res chain seq x y z
N MET A 1 -2.52 21.73 9.03
CA MET A 1 -3.12 20.38 8.99
C MET A 1 -2.01 19.38 9.25
N SER A 2 -2.18 18.47 10.21
CA SER A 2 -1.28 17.32 10.35
C SER A 2 -1.41 16.44 9.10
N LYS A 3 -0.27 16.04 8.53
CA LYS A 3 -0.22 15.01 7.49
C LYS A 3 0.05 13.68 8.20
N SER A 4 -0.84 12.71 8.03
CA SER A 4 -0.73 11.39 8.62
C SER A 4 -0.85 10.33 7.53
N VAL A 5 -0.03 9.29 7.62
CA VAL A 5 -0.11 8.10 6.76
C VAL A 5 -0.38 6.88 7.63
N CYS A 6 -1.25 5.99 7.16
CA CYS A 6 -1.44 4.68 7.75
C CYS A 6 -0.78 3.65 6.85
N ILE A 7 0.17 2.88 7.41
CA ILE A 7 0.93 1.87 6.68
C ILE A 7 0.49 0.50 7.18
N TRP A 8 0.05 -0.36 6.27
CA TRP A 8 -0.29 -1.75 6.55
C TRP A 8 0.88 -2.65 6.17
N LEU A 9 1.41 -3.37 7.16
CA LEU A 9 2.55 -4.27 6.99
C LEU A 9 2.13 -5.72 6.72
N ASN A 10 2.99 -6.46 6.01
CA ASN A 10 2.83 -7.91 5.94
C ASN A 10 3.04 -8.52 7.33
N GLY A 11 2.07 -9.31 7.79
CA GLY A 11 2.07 -9.85 9.14
C GLY A 11 0.93 -10.83 9.35
N GLU A 12 0.89 -11.41 10.56
CA GLU A 12 -0.10 -12.43 10.93
C GLU A 12 -1.53 -11.90 10.71
N PRO A 13 -2.34 -12.52 9.82
CA PRO A 13 -3.65 -11.98 9.45
C PRO A 13 -4.58 -11.76 10.63
N THR A 14 -4.48 -12.58 11.68
CA THR A 14 -5.32 -12.48 12.88
C THR A 14 -4.92 -11.31 13.80
N ALA A 15 -3.74 -10.72 13.60
CA ALA A 15 -3.28 -9.57 14.38
C ALA A 15 -4.05 -8.28 14.05
N ILE A 16 -4.67 -8.21 12.87
CA ILE A 16 -5.49 -7.06 12.46
C ILE A 16 -6.92 -7.25 12.96
N GLY A 17 -7.22 -6.66 14.11
CA GLY A 17 -8.57 -6.54 14.65
C GLY A 17 -9.31 -5.30 14.15
N LYS A 18 -10.61 -5.20 14.47
CA LYS A 18 -11.51 -4.09 14.07
C LYS A 18 -10.96 -2.69 14.36
N ARG A 19 -10.19 -2.51 15.44
CA ARG A 19 -9.60 -1.20 15.78
C ARG A 19 -8.59 -0.75 14.72
N ALA A 20 -7.78 -1.66 14.21
CA ALA A 20 -6.81 -1.37 13.16
C ALA A 20 -7.51 -1.11 11.82
N GLU A 21 -8.57 -1.87 11.51
CA GLU A 21 -9.41 -1.63 10.33
C GLU A 21 -10.07 -0.25 10.37
N ASN A 22 -10.62 0.16 11.52
CA ASN A 22 -11.20 1.49 11.70
C ASN A 22 -10.16 2.59 11.51
N LEU A 23 -8.94 2.42 12.05
CA LEU A 23 -7.85 3.36 11.87
C LEU A 23 -7.50 3.49 10.38
N TRP A 24 -7.37 2.35 9.70
CA TRP A 24 -7.09 2.28 8.27
C TRP A 24 -8.15 3.00 7.44
N ASN A 25 -9.43 2.70 7.67
CA ASN A 25 -10.55 3.30 6.93
C ASN A 25 -10.65 4.81 7.16
N SER A 26 -10.36 5.28 8.38
CA SER A 26 -10.34 6.71 8.71
C SER A 26 -9.12 7.47 8.16
N ALA A 27 -8.08 6.75 7.73
CA ALA A 27 -6.83 7.37 7.31
C ALA A 27 -7.01 8.07 5.96
N LYS A 28 -6.60 9.35 5.89
CA LYS A 28 -6.61 10.14 4.64
C LYS A 28 -5.63 9.63 3.58
N TYR A 29 -4.58 8.93 4.01
CA TYR A 29 -3.59 8.33 3.14
C TYR A 29 -3.19 6.96 3.67
N ARG A 30 -3.20 5.98 2.78
CA ARG A 30 -3.10 4.55 3.09
C ARG A 30 -2.08 3.92 2.17
N VAL A 31 -1.09 3.26 2.76
CA VAL A 31 -0.03 2.59 2.03
C VAL A 31 0.02 1.14 2.49
N ALA A 32 0.00 0.20 1.55
CA ALA A 32 0.18 -1.22 1.85
C ALA A 32 1.59 -1.63 1.42
N THR A 33 2.29 -2.41 2.25
CA THR A 33 3.51 -3.10 1.81
C THR A 33 3.15 -4.39 1.09
N ASP A 34 4.00 -4.85 0.18
CA ASP A 34 3.84 -6.02 -0.69
C ASP A 34 2.82 -7.09 -0.20
N GLY A 35 3.25 -7.99 0.69
CA GLY A 35 2.40 -9.08 1.19
C GLY A 35 1.18 -8.65 2.01
N ALA A 36 1.09 -7.39 2.45
CA ALA A 36 -0.09 -6.87 3.14
C ALA A 36 -1.31 -6.85 2.23
N ILE A 37 -1.12 -6.77 0.91
CA ILE A 37 -2.23 -6.75 -0.05
C ILE A 37 -3.06 -8.03 0.01
N ASN A 38 -2.43 -9.16 0.31
CA ASN A 38 -3.09 -10.46 0.45
C ASN A 38 -4.11 -10.43 1.61
N ALA A 39 -3.75 -9.75 2.71
CA ALA A 39 -4.63 -9.59 3.87
C ALA A 39 -5.78 -8.60 3.60
N ILE A 40 -5.52 -7.54 2.83
CA ILE A 40 -6.52 -6.55 2.41
C ILE A 40 -7.54 -7.17 1.45
N LEU A 41 -7.08 -7.97 0.49
CA LEU A 41 -7.94 -8.68 -0.46
C LEU A 41 -8.99 -9.56 0.22
N LYS A 42 -8.56 -10.31 1.24
CA LYS A 42 -9.42 -11.17 2.05
C LYS A 42 -10.46 -10.36 2.86
N ARG A 43 -10.26 -9.04 2.99
CA ARG A 43 -11.09 -8.09 3.75
C ARG A 43 -11.70 -6.99 2.89
N LYS A 44 -11.74 -7.16 1.57
CA LYS A 44 -12.14 -6.11 0.61
C LYS A 44 -13.53 -5.49 0.86
N GLU A 45 -14.39 -6.14 1.64
CA GLU A 45 -15.71 -5.64 2.03
C GLU A 45 -15.69 -4.81 3.33
N SER A 46 -14.68 -4.99 4.19
CA SER A 46 -14.56 -4.32 5.48
C SER A 46 -13.49 -3.23 5.53
N VAL A 47 -12.52 -3.26 4.62
CA VAL A 47 -11.44 -2.27 4.56
C VAL A 47 -11.38 -1.52 3.24
N GLU A 48 -11.12 -0.22 3.35
CA GLU A 48 -10.86 0.67 2.24
C GLU A 48 -9.60 0.26 1.49
N TRP A 49 -9.52 0.64 0.22
CA TRP A 49 -8.34 0.31 -0.56
C TRP A 49 -7.15 1.24 -0.27
N PRO A 50 -5.91 0.71 -0.30
CA PRO A 50 -4.71 1.53 -0.26
C PRO A 50 -4.66 2.49 -1.44
N HIS A 51 -4.04 3.65 -1.21
CA HIS A 51 -3.72 4.60 -2.26
C HIS A 51 -2.43 4.19 -2.99
N VAL A 52 -1.51 3.53 -2.27
CA VAL A 52 -0.23 3.05 -2.80
C VAL A 52 0.07 1.66 -2.26
N ILE A 53 0.63 0.81 -3.11
CA ILE A 53 1.20 -0.49 -2.75
C ILE A 53 2.70 -0.42 -3.02
N CYS A 54 3.51 -0.71 -2.01
CA CYS A 54 4.97 -0.57 -2.04
C CYS A 54 5.66 -1.91 -1.80
N GLY A 55 6.67 -2.24 -2.58
CA GLY A 55 7.46 -3.46 -2.36
C GLY A 55 8.35 -3.81 -3.54
N ASP A 56 9.15 -4.86 -3.37
CA ASP A 56 9.83 -5.55 -4.48
C ASP A 56 8.92 -6.56 -5.19
N PHE A 57 7.74 -6.84 -4.62
CA PHE A 57 6.67 -7.63 -5.22
C PHE A 57 6.98 -9.13 -5.32
N ASP A 58 7.84 -9.64 -4.43
CA ASP A 58 8.22 -11.05 -4.37
C ASP A 58 7.30 -11.91 -3.48
N SER A 59 6.49 -11.26 -2.63
CA SER A 59 5.67 -11.87 -1.59
C SER A 59 4.16 -11.86 -1.90
N MET A 60 3.76 -11.33 -3.05
CA MET A 60 2.37 -11.37 -3.53
C MET A 60 2.01 -12.75 -4.09
N GLU A 61 0.82 -13.25 -3.74
CA GLU A 61 0.31 -14.50 -4.31
C GLU A 61 0.17 -14.35 -5.85
N THR A 62 0.63 -15.38 -6.57
CA THR A 62 0.90 -15.41 -8.03
C THR A 62 -0.14 -14.71 -8.91
N GLY A 63 0.34 -13.79 -9.76
CA GLY A 63 -0.40 -13.18 -10.89
C GLY A 63 -0.21 -11.66 -11.05
N ILE A 64 0.61 -11.02 -10.21
CA ILE A 64 0.94 -9.60 -10.30
C ILE A 64 2.32 -9.47 -10.96
N ASP A 65 2.36 -9.11 -12.24
CA ASP A 65 3.62 -8.76 -12.91
C ASP A 65 3.88 -7.24 -12.74
N PRO A 66 4.86 -6.82 -11.94
CA PRO A 66 5.16 -5.39 -11.74
C PRO A 66 5.71 -4.72 -13.01
N LYS A 67 6.21 -5.47 -13.99
CA LYS A 67 6.63 -4.95 -15.30
C LYS A 67 5.45 -4.72 -16.25
N ASN A 68 4.36 -5.44 -16.03
CA ASN A 68 3.11 -5.33 -16.78
C ASN A 68 1.98 -4.94 -15.83
N ALA A 69 1.89 -3.66 -15.50
CA ALA A 69 0.81 -3.06 -14.69
C ALA A 69 -0.63 -3.45 -15.11
N LYS A 70 -0.76 -4.05 -16.30
CA LYS A 70 -1.98 -4.63 -16.87
C LYS A 70 -2.49 -5.89 -16.14
N TYR A 71 -1.62 -6.77 -15.64
CA TYR A 71 -2.03 -8.01 -14.94
C TYR A 71 -2.51 -7.77 -13.50
N VAL A 72 -2.05 -6.67 -12.90
CA VAL A 72 -2.52 -6.18 -11.60
C VAL A 72 -4.04 -5.91 -11.66
N VAL A 73 -4.53 -5.40 -12.79
CA VAL A 73 -5.95 -5.03 -12.96
C VAL A 73 -6.87 -6.26 -13.03
N GLU A 74 -6.39 -7.40 -13.54
CA GLU A 74 -7.20 -8.63 -13.69
C GLU A 74 -7.39 -9.38 -12.36
N LEU A 75 -6.34 -9.54 -11.55
CA LEU A 75 -6.44 -10.16 -10.21
C LEU A 75 -7.36 -9.37 -9.27
N PHE A 76 -7.35 -8.06 -9.42
CA PHE A 76 -8.17 -7.15 -8.64
C PHE A 76 -9.42 -6.78 -9.42
N SER A 77 -10.25 -7.76 -9.81
CA SER A 77 -11.60 -7.53 -10.34
C SER A 77 -12.34 -6.51 -9.45
N ARG A 78 -12.29 -5.24 -9.85
CA ARG A 78 -12.66 -4.09 -9.01
C ARG A 78 -13.50 -3.12 -9.82
N PRO A 79 -14.35 -2.33 -9.13
CA PRO A 79 -15.04 -1.23 -9.78
C PRO A 79 -14.00 -0.24 -10.34
N SER A 80 -14.14 0.12 -11.62
CA SER A 80 -13.23 0.96 -12.41
C SER A 80 -12.95 2.37 -11.86
N SER A 81 -13.45 2.70 -10.67
CA SER A 81 -13.40 4.03 -10.05
C SER A 81 -12.33 4.17 -8.97
N ILE A 82 -11.63 3.10 -8.56
CA ILE A 82 -10.57 3.20 -7.54
C ILE A 82 -9.18 3.19 -8.19
N ILE A 83 -8.49 4.33 -8.08
CA ILE A 83 -7.12 4.51 -8.58
C ILE A 83 -6.15 4.29 -7.42
N PHE A 84 -5.21 3.36 -7.57
CA PHE A 84 -4.08 3.17 -6.67
C PHE A 84 -2.77 3.16 -7.48
N ARG A 85 -1.65 3.45 -6.82
CA ARG A 85 -0.32 3.42 -7.43
C ARG A 85 0.45 2.18 -6.97
N LEU A 86 1.17 1.55 -7.88
CA LEU A 86 2.20 0.56 -7.56
C LEU A 86 3.54 1.26 -7.51
N LEU A 87 4.29 1.05 -6.44
CA LEU A 87 5.63 1.57 -6.27
C LEU A 87 6.60 0.42 -6.07
N HIS A 88 7.39 0.16 -7.10
CA HIS A 88 8.45 -0.84 -7.06
C HIS A 88 9.66 -0.31 -6.31
N LEU A 89 10.05 -0.99 -5.23
CA LEU A 89 11.17 -0.64 -4.35
C LEU A 89 12.16 -1.81 -4.32
N PRO A 90 13.05 -1.93 -5.33
CA PRO A 90 13.87 -3.13 -5.56
C PRO A 90 15.03 -3.29 -4.58
N ASP A 91 15.29 -2.31 -3.72
CA ASP A 91 16.38 -2.37 -2.76
C ASP A 91 16.19 -3.54 -1.77
N GLN A 92 17.22 -4.37 -1.67
CA GLN A 92 17.26 -5.58 -0.83
C GLN A 92 18.03 -5.36 0.47
N ASN A 93 18.68 -4.20 0.64
CA ASN A 93 19.41 -3.88 1.87
C ASN A 93 18.50 -3.30 2.96
N HIS A 94 17.26 -2.97 2.62
CA HIS A 94 16.29 -2.37 3.52
C HIS A 94 14.95 -3.09 3.44
N THR A 95 14.28 -3.20 4.59
CA THR A 95 12.95 -3.79 4.68
C THR A 95 11.91 -2.91 3.95
N ASP A 96 10.80 -3.51 3.52
CA ASP A 96 9.71 -2.77 2.88
C ASP A 96 9.16 -1.65 3.74
N LEU A 97 9.12 -1.81 5.06
CA LEU A 97 8.76 -0.74 5.97
C LEU A 97 9.69 0.46 5.83
N THR A 98 11.00 0.20 5.84
CA THR A 98 12.01 1.26 5.76
C THR A 98 11.92 2.00 4.44
N LYS A 99 11.85 1.27 3.33
CA LYS A 99 11.70 1.83 1.97
C LYS A 99 10.39 2.63 1.86
N THR A 100 9.30 2.13 2.43
CA THR A 100 7.99 2.81 2.44
C THR A 100 8.00 4.09 3.25
N ILE A 101 8.60 4.10 4.45
CA ILE A 101 8.71 5.31 5.28
C ILE A 101 9.57 6.35 4.57
N GLN A 102 10.71 5.94 4.02
CA GLN A 102 11.60 6.84 3.28
C GLN A 102 10.86 7.51 2.12
N TRP A 103 10.17 6.72 1.29
CA TRP A 103 9.37 7.26 0.21
C TRP A 103 8.27 8.22 0.70
N CYS A 104 7.57 7.87 1.79
CA CYS A 104 6.56 8.77 2.37
C CYS A 104 7.17 10.13 2.78
N LEU A 105 8.38 10.13 3.35
CA LEU A 105 9.08 11.35 3.74
C LEU A 105 9.52 12.18 2.53
N GLU A 106 10.01 11.53 1.47
CA GLU A 106 10.37 12.20 0.20
C GLU A 106 9.15 12.85 -0.46
N GLN A 107 7.99 12.17 -0.47
CA GLN A 107 6.76 12.76 -0.97
C GLN A 107 6.29 13.97 -0.14
N LEU A 108 6.60 13.99 1.17
CA LEU A 108 6.29 15.12 2.02
C LEU A 108 7.17 16.34 1.69
N SER A 109 8.46 16.13 1.44
CA SER A 109 9.43 17.19 1.14
C SER A 109 9.27 17.74 -0.29
N GLU A 110 9.07 16.89 -1.29
CA GLU A 110 8.80 17.33 -2.68
C GLU A 110 7.55 18.21 -2.77
N ASN A 111 6.49 17.85 -2.04
CA ASN A 111 5.26 18.63 -1.96
C ASN A 111 5.41 19.94 -1.16
N GLN A 112 6.49 20.12 -0.40
CA GLN A 112 6.86 21.40 0.21
C GLN A 112 7.68 22.24 -0.76
N ALA A 113 8.60 21.63 -1.52
CA ALA A 113 9.43 22.30 -2.51
C ALA A 113 8.60 22.88 -3.69
N ARG A 114 7.54 22.20 -4.12
CA ARG A 114 6.63 22.66 -5.19
C ARG A 114 5.67 23.80 -4.78
N LYS A 115 5.76 24.31 -3.55
CA LYS A 115 4.93 25.43 -3.06
C LYS A 115 5.62 26.79 -3.16
N PHE A 116 6.79 26.85 -3.79
CA PHE A 116 7.54 28.05 -4.14
C PHE A 116 7.68 28.13 -5.66
#